data_AF-A0A7S1CWF4-F1
#
_entry.id   AF-A0A7S1CWF4-F1
#
_cell.length_a   1.000
_cell.length_b   1.000
_cell.length_c   1.000
_cell.angle_alpha   90.00
_cell.angle_beta   90.00
_cell.angle_gamma   90.00
#
_symmetry.space_group_name_H-M   'P 1'
#
loop_
_entity.id
_entity.type
_entity.pdbx_description
1 polymer ?
#
loop_
_entity_poly.entity_id
_entity_poly.type
_entity_poly.pdbx_seq_one_letter_code
_entity_poly.pdbx_strand_id
1 'polypeptide(L)'
;GGDHISVVFNEAYQADSAKKKWKGDFSAQSQILSLGRRKNDKKQNKKRLKKSKGFGSKLIAELNDIQSTGSSASGGVFRLPDKTEVALFVAPGPKELVIVERICEEVGMGTLVVLLNARLSLLNNNFGTEAARELFCNEFEPVFHLGAAPQEEAPGCLVHRAYPTDWTIARKPKLGQPKVLATLPTRPTPHDFAKAYD
;
A
#
# COMPACT_ATOMS: atom_id res chain seq x y z
N GLY A 1 -19.58 0.11 14.14
CA GLY A 1 -18.15 -0.07 13.82
C GLY A 1 -17.89 0.07 12.34
N GLY A 2 -18.53 -0.74 11.49
CA GLY A 2 -18.15 -0.83 10.07
C GLY A 2 -18.28 0.44 9.23
N ASP A 3 -19.20 1.34 9.57
CA ASP A 3 -19.36 2.60 8.83
C ASP A 3 -18.16 3.56 8.99
N HIS A 4 -17.27 3.29 9.95
CA HIS A 4 -16.05 4.04 10.20
C HIS A 4 -14.80 3.43 9.53
N ILE A 5 -14.94 2.23 8.93
CA ILE A 5 -13.84 1.52 8.27
C ILE A 5 -14.04 1.58 6.77
N SER A 6 -13.10 2.21 6.07
CA SER A 6 -13.06 2.26 4.61
C SER A 6 -12.01 1.29 4.06
N VAL A 7 -12.41 0.36 3.20
CA VAL A 7 -11.49 -0.51 2.44
C VAL A 7 -11.39 0.01 1.01
N VAL A 8 -10.20 0.48 0.64
CA VAL A 8 -9.94 1.15 -0.62
C VAL A 8 -9.11 0.25 -1.52
N PHE A 9 -9.70 -0.15 -2.64
CA PHE A 9 -9.03 -0.92 -3.69
C PHE A 9 -8.49 0.00 -4.79
N ASN A 10 -7.44 -0.46 -5.49
CA ASN A 10 -6.96 0.28 -6.67
C ASN A 10 -8.03 0.24 -7.77
N GLU A 11 -8.55 -0.93 -8.12
CA GLU A 11 -9.48 -1.07 -9.24
C GLU A 11 -10.93 -1.33 -8.81
N ALA A 12 -11.87 -0.72 -9.54
CA ALA A 12 -13.30 -0.90 -9.30
C ALA A 12 -13.74 -2.38 -9.33
N TYR A 13 -13.13 -3.22 -10.16
CA TYR A 13 -13.48 -4.64 -10.20
C TYR A 13 -13.10 -5.38 -8.90
N GLN A 14 -12.02 -4.95 -8.21
CA GLN A 14 -11.60 -5.53 -6.95
C GLN A 14 -12.60 -5.14 -5.84
N ALA A 15 -12.98 -3.86 -5.81
CA ALA A 15 -14.03 -3.37 -4.92
C ALA A 15 -15.37 -4.08 -5.16
N ASP A 16 -15.80 -4.25 -6.41
CA ASP A 16 -17.03 -4.97 -6.75
C ASP A 16 -16.94 -6.47 -6.38
N SER A 17 -15.76 -7.09 -6.51
CA SER A 17 -15.51 -8.46 -6.08
C SER A 17 -15.60 -8.61 -4.56
N ALA A 18 -14.98 -7.69 -3.81
CA ALA A 18 -15.06 -7.65 -2.35
C ALA A 18 -16.51 -7.46 -1.88
N LYS A 19 -17.26 -6.52 -2.47
CA LYS A 19 -18.70 -6.31 -2.18
C LYS A 19 -19.54 -7.57 -2.36
N LYS A 20 -19.24 -8.37 -3.39
CA LYS A 20 -19.94 -9.65 -3.63
C LYS A 20 -19.56 -10.71 -2.61
N LYS A 21 -18.27 -10.86 -2.32
CA LYS A 21 -17.75 -11.89 -1.41
C LYS A 21 -18.11 -11.64 0.05
N TRP A 22 -18.13 -10.39 0.48
CA TRP A 22 -18.43 -10.00 1.86
C TRP A 22 -19.91 -9.70 2.08
N LYS A 23 -20.75 -9.92 1.06
CA LYS A 23 -22.19 -9.72 1.18
C LYS A 23 -22.77 -10.71 2.20
N GLY A 24 -23.40 -10.18 3.25
CA GLY A 24 -24.01 -10.98 4.30
C GLY A 24 -23.03 -11.43 5.39
N ASP A 25 -21.77 -11.04 5.30
CA ASP A 25 -20.80 -11.22 6.38
C ASP A 25 -20.90 -10.05 7.36
N PHE A 26 -21.59 -10.28 8.49
CA PHE A 26 -21.76 -9.27 9.53
C PHE A 26 -20.44 -8.93 10.25
N SER A 27 -19.42 -9.78 10.15
CA SER A 27 -18.09 -9.50 10.71
C SER A 27 -17.26 -8.56 9.82
N ALA A 28 -17.65 -8.37 8.56
CA ALA A 28 -16.94 -7.59 7.55
C ALA A 28 -17.62 -6.27 7.20
N GLN A 29 -18.42 -5.69 8.11
CA GLN A 29 -19.04 -4.38 7.89
C GLN A 29 -17.96 -3.33 7.62
N SER A 30 -17.95 -2.79 6.41
CA SER A 30 -16.98 -1.79 5.96
C SER A 30 -17.49 -1.06 4.72
N GLN A 31 -17.01 0.16 4.51
CA GLN A 31 -17.25 0.93 3.29
C GLN A 31 -16.22 0.51 2.23
N ILE A 32 -16.69 -0.11 1.15
CA ILE A 32 -15.80 -0.60 0.08
C ILE A 32 -15.72 0.44 -1.06
N LEU A 33 -14.54 1.00 -1.24
CA LEU A 33 -14.21 2.10 -2.16
C LEU A 33 -13.21 1.66 -3.24
N SER A 34 -13.07 2.47 -4.29
CA SER A 34 -12.05 2.26 -5.32
C SER A 34 -11.44 3.58 -5.79
N LEU A 35 -10.11 3.61 -5.97
CA LEU A 35 -9.39 4.76 -6.52
C LEU A 35 -9.60 4.89 -8.04
N GLY A 36 -9.60 3.76 -8.76
CA GLY A 36 -9.68 3.70 -10.21
C GLY A 36 -11.09 3.91 -10.76
N ARG A 37 -11.19 4.73 -11.82
CA ARG A 37 -12.44 4.96 -12.56
C ARG A 37 -12.95 3.69 -13.27
N ARG A 38 -14.27 3.55 -13.34
CA ARG A 38 -14.92 2.45 -14.09
C ARG A 38 -14.57 2.58 -15.58
N LYS A 39 -14.46 1.43 -16.28
CA LYS A 39 -14.06 1.39 -17.71
C LYS A 39 -14.93 2.25 -18.64
N ASN A 40 -16.18 2.56 -18.25
CA ASN A 40 -17.05 3.45 -19.01
C ASN A 40 -16.53 4.90 -19.03
N ASP A 41 -15.91 5.38 -17.95
CA ASP A 41 -15.34 6.74 -17.86
C ASP A 41 -14.05 6.87 -18.68
N LYS A 42 -13.29 5.77 -18.81
CA LYS A 42 -12.03 5.73 -19.57
C LYS A 42 -12.24 5.93 -21.08
N LYS A 43 -13.41 5.60 -21.64
CA LYS A 43 -13.71 5.82 -23.07
C LYS A 43 -13.76 7.31 -23.44
N GLN A 44 -14.17 8.18 -22.51
CA GLN A 44 -14.19 9.63 -22.76
C GLN A 44 -12.78 10.25 -22.70
N ASN A 45 -11.92 9.84 -21.76
CA ASN A 45 -10.55 10.38 -21.65
C ASN A 45 -9.58 9.88 -22.73
N LYS A 46 -9.80 8.70 -23.32
CA LYS A 46 -8.95 8.17 -24.40
C LYS A 46 -8.96 9.03 -25.68
N LYS A 47 -9.98 9.89 -25.86
CA LYS A 47 -10.02 10.89 -26.95
C LYS A 47 -9.10 12.10 -26.69
N ARG A 48 -8.82 12.46 -25.43
CA ARG A 48 -7.96 13.60 -25.06
C ARG A 48 -6.46 13.28 -25.11
N LEU A 49 -6.07 12.06 -24.70
CA LEU A 49 -4.66 11.62 -24.60
C LEU A 49 -3.99 11.23 -25.94
N LYS A 50 -4.70 11.26 -27.07
CA LYS A 50 -4.10 10.95 -28.39
C LYS A 50 -3.16 12.03 -28.94
N LYS A 51 -2.96 13.15 -28.22
CA LYS A 51 -2.11 14.27 -28.67
C LYS A 51 -0.74 14.38 -27.97
N SER A 52 -0.41 13.56 -26.96
CA SER A 52 0.92 13.62 -26.31
C SER A 52 1.92 12.66 -26.98
N LYS A 53 2.98 13.22 -27.57
CA LYS A 53 4.14 12.47 -28.08
C LYS A 53 5.17 12.31 -26.95
N GLY A 54 5.49 11.07 -26.59
CA GLY A 54 6.58 10.71 -25.67
C GLY A 54 6.14 9.92 -24.43
N PHE A 55 6.95 8.96 -23.99
CA PHE A 55 6.68 8.14 -22.80
C PHE A 55 6.75 8.95 -21.50
N GLY A 56 7.72 9.86 -21.38
CA GLY A 56 7.86 10.76 -20.22
C GLY A 56 6.76 11.82 -20.11
N SER A 57 6.34 12.40 -21.25
CA SER A 57 5.24 13.37 -21.29
C SER A 57 3.89 12.73 -20.97
N LYS A 58 3.73 11.43 -21.22
CA LYS A 58 2.53 10.66 -20.84
C LYS A 58 2.47 10.38 -19.34
N LEU A 59 3.61 10.14 -18.70
CA LEU A 59 3.70 9.96 -17.24
C LEU A 59 3.41 11.27 -16.49
N ILE A 60 3.96 12.39 -16.98
CA ILE A 60 3.67 13.73 -16.45
C ILE A 60 2.20 14.13 -16.70
N ALA A 61 1.66 13.83 -17.88
CA ALA A 61 0.25 14.08 -18.17
C ALA A 61 -0.68 13.22 -17.30
N GLU A 62 -0.31 11.96 -17.02
CA GLU A 62 -1.07 11.10 -16.11
C GLU A 62 -0.94 11.54 -14.65
N LEU A 63 0.21 12.05 -14.21
CA LEU A 63 0.41 12.65 -12.88
C LEU A 63 -0.41 13.95 -12.73
N ASN A 64 -0.43 14.80 -13.76
CA ASN A 64 -1.26 16.01 -13.78
C ASN A 64 -2.77 15.69 -13.91
N ASP A 65 -3.14 14.64 -14.64
CA ASP A 65 -4.51 14.12 -14.64
C ASP A 65 -4.87 13.58 -13.24
N ILE A 66 -3.97 12.89 -12.54
CA ILE A 66 -4.20 12.45 -11.14
C ILE A 66 -4.36 13.66 -10.22
N GLN A 67 -3.57 14.73 -10.39
CA GLN A 67 -3.73 15.99 -9.66
C GLN A 67 -5.07 16.68 -9.91
N SER A 68 -5.65 16.51 -11.11
CA SER A 68 -6.90 17.17 -11.52
C SER A 68 -8.14 16.25 -11.50
N THR A 69 -8.00 14.94 -11.28
CA THR A 69 -9.09 13.98 -11.50
C THR A 69 -9.10 12.76 -10.58
N GLY A 70 -9.13 12.95 -9.26
CA GLY A 70 -9.98 12.04 -8.50
C GLY A 70 -11.44 12.40 -8.74
N SER A 71 -12.39 11.45 -8.66
CA SER A 71 -13.81 11.71 -8.36
C SER A 71 -14.57 10.43 -8.06
N SER A 72 -15.07 10.36 -6.83
CA SER A 72 -16.44 9.94 -6.56
C SER A 72 -17.39 10.81 -7.38
N ALA A 73 -18.15 10.24 -8.31
CA ALA A 73 -19.36 10.72 -9.03
C ALA A 73 -19.54 12.21 -9.47
N SER A 74 -18.61 13.13 -9.17
CA SER A 74 -18.62 14.56 -9.45
C SER A 74 -17.16 15.04 -9.49
N GLY A 75 -16.51 14.94 -10.65
CA GLY A 75 -15.36 15.75 -11.09
C GLY A 75 -14.20 16.20 -10.16
N GLY A 76 -13.99 15.71 -8.93
CA GLY A 76 -12.98 16.21 -7.99
C GLY A 76 -12.30 15.15 -7.13
N VAL A 77 -11.03 15.39 -6.76
CA VAL A 77 -10.06 14.48 -6.10
C VAL A 77 -10.69 13.43 -5.17
N PHE A 78 -10.18 12.18 -5.17
CA PHE A 78 -10.72 11.10 -4.33
C PHE A 78 -10.58 11.52 -2.87
N ARG A 79 -11.66 11.36 -2.11
CA ARG A 79 -11.71 11.66 -0.68
C ARG A 79 -12.31 10.51 0.09
N LEU A 80 -11.81 10.31 1.30
CA LEU A 80 -12.42 9.41 2.25
C LEU A 80 -13.74 10.01 2.75
N PRO A 81 -14.76 9.19 3.06
CA PRO A 81 -15.97 9.65 3.70
C PRO A 81 -15.68 10.27 5.08
N ASP A 82 -16.38 11.36 5.42
CA ASP A 82 -16.09 12.21 6.60
C ASP A 82 -16.05 11.47 7.96
N LYS A 83 -16.69 10.29 8.06
CA LYS A 83 -16.74 9.49 9.29
C LYS A 83 -15.70 8.37 9.34
N THR A 84 -14.76 8.35 8.41
CA THR A 84 -13.74 7.30 8.32
C THR A 84 -12.72 7.46 9.45
N GLU A 85 -12.73 6.53 10.41
CA GLU A 85 -11.73 6.43 11.47
C GLU A 85 -10.57 5.53 11.03
N VAL A 86 -10.81 4.56 10.14
CA VAL A 86 -9.78 3.64 9.63
C VAL A 86 -9.88 3.52 8.10
N ALA A 87 -8.78 3.74 7.40
CA ALA A 87 -8.68 3.59 5.95
C ALA A 87 -7.65 2.53 5.57
N LEU A 88 -8.11 1.42 4.98
CA LEU A 88 -7.32 0.29 4.54
C LEU A 88 -7.07 0.38 3.02
N PHE A 89 -5.86 0.74 2.62
CA PHE A 89 -5.46 0.76 1.21
C PHE A 89 -4.87 -0.58 0.81
N VAL A 90 -5.52 -1.28 -0.11
CA VAL A 90 -5.15 -2.64 -0.50
C VAL A 90 -4.21 -2.64 -1.70
N ALA A 91 -2.98 -3.11 -1.47
CA ALA A 91 -1.90 -3.23 -2.44
C ALA A 91 -1.70 -1.95 -3.29
N PRO A 92 -1.52 -0.77 -2.66
CA PRO A 92 -1.31 0.46 -3.40
C PRO A 92 -0.04 0.37 -4.26
N GLY A 93 -0.14 0.84 -5.51
CA GLY A 93 1.01 1.00 -6.40
C GLY A 93 1.59 2.42 -6.31
N PRO A 94 2.64 2.71 -7.09
CA PRO A 94 3.32 4.01 -7.02
C PRO A 94 2.38 5.21 -7.24
N LYS A 95 1.43 5.08 -8.18
CA LYS A 95 0.45 6.16 -8.47
C LYS A 95 -0.54 6.36 -7.33
N GLU A 96 -0.95 5.27 -6.69
CA GLU A 96 -1.90 5.31 -5.58
C GLU A 96 -1.24 5.83 -4.31
N LEU A 97 0.07 5.58 -4.11
CA LEU A 97 0.80 6.12 -2.97
C LEU A 97 0.82 7.66 -2.96
N VAL A 98 0.93 8.31 -4.11
CA VAL A 98 0.79 9.78 -4.21
C VAL A 98 -0.60 10.25 -3.76
N ILE A 99 -1.65 9.48 -4.05
CA ILE A 99 -3.01 9.80 -3.59
C ILE A 99 -3.11 9.59 -2.08
N VAL A 100 -2.51 8.52 -1.56
CA VAL A 100 -2.49 8.21 -0.13
C VAL A 100 -1.74 9.27 0.67
N GLU A 101 -0.60 9.75 0.19
CA GLU A 101 0.18 10.84 0.81
C GLU A 101 -0.71 12.06 1.03
N ARG A 102 -1.42 12.50 -0.02
CA ARG A 102 -2.37 13.61 0.07
C ARG A 102 -3.53 13.33 1.04
N ILE A 103 -4.03 12.10 1.09
CA ILE A 103 -5.09 11.72 2.02
C ILE A 103 -4.57 11.82 3.46
N CYS A 104 -3.34 11.37 3.74
CA CYS A 104 -2.72 11.52 5.05
C CYS A 104 -2.65 13.00 5.48
N GLU A 105 -2.27 13.90 4.57
CA GLU A 105 -2.27 15.34 4.82
C GLU A 105 -3.68 15.90 5.08
N GLU A 106 -4.69 15.43 4.34
CA GLU A 106 -6.08 15.93 4.44
C GLU A 106 -6.77 15.47 5.73
N VAL A 107 -6.61 14.20 6.12
CA VAL A 107 -7.30 13.62 7.29
C VAL A 107 -6.55 13.85 8.61
N GLY A 108 -5.24 14.10 8.53
CA GLY A 108 -4.38 14.28 9.68
C GLY A 108 -4.49 13.14 10.69
N MET A 109 -4.52 13.49 11.98
CA MET A 109 -4.56 12.51 13.09
C MET A 109 -5.95 11.91 13.35
N GLY A 110 -6.97 12.30 12.59
CA GLY A 110 -8.36 11.83 12.79
C GLY A 110 -8.64 10.44 12.19
N THR A 111 -7.77 9.95 11.30
CA THR A 111 -7.96 8.69 10.59
C THR A 111 -6.69 7.85 10.62
N LEU A 112 -6.81 6.60 11.06
CA LEU A 112 -5.75 5.61 10.94
C LEU A 112 -5.65 5.11 9.50
N VAL A 113 -4.55 5.44 8.83
CA VAL A 113 -4.25 4.95 7.48
C VAL A 113 -3.41 3.68 7.56
N VAL A 114 -3.90 2.60 6.94
CA VAL A 114 -3.24 1.29 6.92
C VAL A 114 -2.98 0.87 5.49
N LEU A 115 -1.72 0.55 5.18
CA LEU A 115 -1.34 0.02 3.88
C LEU A 115 -1.23 -1.50 3.95
N LEU A 116 -2.19 -2.19 3.34
CA LEU A 116 -2.20 -3.65 3.30
C LEU A 116 -1.45 -4.15 2.06
N ASN A 117 -0.42 -4.98 2.26
CA ASN A 117 0.39 -5.54 1.17
C ASN A 117 1.01 -4.48 0.24
N ALA A 118 1.41 -3.33 0.79
CA ALA A 118 2.16 -2.34 0.03
C ALA A 118 3.57 -2.87 -0.29
N ARG A 119 3.85 -3.08 -1.57
CA ARG A 119 5.14 -3.60 -2.04
C ARG A 119 6.16 -2.47 -2.18
N LEU A 120 6.38 -1.72 -1.10
CA LEU A 120 7.20 -0.51 -1.09
C LEU A 120 8.64 -0.77 -1.57
N SER A 121 9.20 -1.94 -1.26
CA SER A 121 10.55 -2.34 -1.68
C SER A 121 10.72 -2.49 -3.19
N LEU A 122 9.65 -2.68 -3.96
CA LEU A 122 9.72 -2.80 -5.42
C LEU A 122 9.76 -1.45 -6.14
N LEU A 123 9.59 -0.35 -5.40
CA LEU A 123 9.43 0.96 -6.01
C LEU A 123 10.75 1.57 -6.49
N ASN A 124 11.93 1.07 -6.09
CA ASN A 124 13.25 1.50 -6.58
C ASN A 124 13.34 3.03 -6.80
N ASN A 125 13.01 3.83 -5.78
CA ASN A 125 12.95 5.30 -5.78
C ASN A 125 11.82 5.96 -6.59
N ASN A 126 10.90 5.19 -7.15
CA ASN A 126 9.74 5.69 -7.90
C ASN A 126 8.55 6.02 -6.99
N PHE A 127 8.79 6.81 -5.94
CA PHE A 127 7.76 7.31 -5.02
C PHE A 127 7.09 8.60 -5.53
N GLY A 128 7.57 9.15 -6.64
CA GLY A 128 7.09 10.41 -7.22
C GLY A 128 7.73 11.64 -6.58
N THR A 129 7.81 11.68 -5.24
CA THR A 129 8.45 12.75 -4.46
C THR A 129 9.37 12.15 -3.38
N GLU A 130 10.34 12.95 -2.92
CA GLU A 130 11.20 12.56 -1.78
C GLU A 130 10.42 12.55 -0.47
N ALA A 131 9.43 13.45 -0.32
CA ALA A 131 8.52 13.48 0.82
C ALA A 131 7.70 12.18 0.94
N ALA A 132 7.15 11.68 -0.17
CA ALA A 132 6.45 10.40 -0.19
C ALA A 132 7.38 9.24 0.19
N ARG A 133 8.63 9.25 -0.31
CA ARG A 133 9.63 8.24 0.07
C ARG A 133 9.84 8.23 1.58
N GLU A 134 10.04 9.41 2.17
CA GLU A 134 10.26 9.56 3.61
C GLU A 134 9.04 9.10 4.42
N LEU A 135 7.84 9.59 4.08
CA LEU A 135 6.58 9.21 4.70
C LEU A 135 6.40 7.69 4.71
N PHE A 136 6.47 7.04 3.54
CA PHE A 136 6.15 5.61 3.43
C PHE A 136 7.27 4.68 3.91
N CYS A 137 8.54 5.12 3.88
CA CYS A 137 9.65 4.26 4.31
C CYS A 137 10.01 4.42 5.78
N ASN A 138 9.79 5.61 6.36
CA ASN A 138 10.31 5.97 7.68
C ASN A 138 9.22 6.35 8.68
N GLU A 139 8.11 6.97 8.25
CA GLU A 139 7.03 7.37 9.17
C GLU A 139 5.95 6.29 9.34
N PHE A 140 5.70 5.48 8.30
CA PHE A 140 4.79 4.34 8.39
C PHE A 140 5.40 3.20 9.22
N GLU A 141 4.74 2.87 10.33
CA GLU A 141 5.14 1.75 11.18
C GLU A 141 4.72 0.40 10.57
N PRO A 142 5.66 -0.53 10.30
CA PRO A 142 5.29 -1.83 9.78
C PRO A 142 4.70 -2.70 10.90
N VAL A 143 3.37 -2.78 10.91
CA VAL A 143 2.58 -3.58 11.87
C VAL A 143 2.80 -5.08 11.70
N PHE A 144 2.87 -5.55 10.46
CA PHE A 144 3.17 -6.93 10.15
C PHE A 144 4.12 -7.00 8.95
N HIS A 145 5.19 -7.76 9.09
CA HIS A 145 6.13 -8.03 8.02
C HIS A 145 6.47 -9.51 8.00
N LEU A 146 6.44 -10.10 6.81
CA LEU A 146 6.99 -11.42 6.56
C LEU A 146 7.65 -11.40 5.18
N GLY A 147 8.95 -11.63 5.15
CA GLY A 147 9.74 -11.59 3.93
C GLY A 147 10.87 -12.60 3.95
N ALA A 148 11.43 -12.88 2.78
CA ALA A 148 12.70 -13.58 2.70
C ALA A 148 13.84 -12.63 3.12
N ALA A 149 14.81 -13.16 3.85
CA ALA A 149 16.08 -12.46 4.03
C ALA A 149 16.81 -12.34 2.67
N PRO A 150 17.79 -11.43 2.53
CA PRO A 150 18.72 -11.45 1.41
C PRO A 150 19.36 -12.84 1.27
N GLN A 151 19.18 -13.49 0.12
CA GLN A 151 19.56 -14.90 -0.05
C GLN A 151 21.05 -15.09 -0.32
N GLU A 152 21.76 -14.02 -0.67
CA GLU A 152 23.21 -14.04 -0.82
C GLU A 152 23.90 -14.06 0.55
N GLU A 153 23.35 -13.33 1.53
CA GLU A 153 23.89 -13.20 2.88
C GLU A 153 23.31 -14.22 3.88
N ALA A 154 22.02 -14.55 3.78
CA ALA A 154 21.33 -15.45 4.71
C ALA A 154 20.36 -16.41 3.99
N PRO A 155 20.88 -17.40 3.25
CA PRO A 155 20.07 -18.31 2.43
C PRO A 155 19.09 -19.14 3.27
N GLY A 156 17.82 -19.16 2.84
CA GLY A 156 16.75 -19.89 3.52
C GLY A 156 16.25 -19.26 4.83
N CYS A 157 16.73 -18.05 5.16
CA CYS A 157 16.22 -17.27 6.27
C CYS A 157 15.02 -16.40 5.86
N LEU A 158 14.16 -16.16 6.83
CA LEU A 158 13.01 -15.28 6.77
C LEU A 158 13.19 -14.16 7.79
N VAL A 159 12.63 -12.99 7.45
CA VAL A 159 12.48 -11.87 8.37
C VAL A 159 11.00 -11.72 8.70
N HIS A 160 10.69 -11.62 9.99
CA HIS A 160 9.34 -11.50 10.50
C HIS A 160 9.25 -10.35 11.52
N ARG A 161 8.12 -9.65 11.52
CA ARG A 161 7.73 -8.75 12.59
C ARG A 161 6.21 -8.76 12.76
N ALA A 162 5.75 -8.77 14.01
CA ALA A 162 4.36 -8.52 14.37
C ALA A 162 4.35 -7.47 15.49
N TYR A 163 4.10 -6.21 15.17
CA TYR A 163 4.06 -5.12 16.14
C TYR A 163 3.16 -5.47 17.35
N PRO A 164 3.58 -5.17 18.58
CA PRO A 164 4.74 -4.35 18.96
C PRO A 164 6.06 -5.12 19.10
N THR A 165 6.15 -6.37 18.62
CA THR A 165 7.37 -7.16 18.79
C THR A 165 8.52 -6.66 17.92
N ASP A 166 9.72 -6.99 18.38
CA ASP A 166 10.97 -6.82 17.65
C ASP A 166 11.00 -7.63 16.34
N TRP A 167 11.91 -7.22 15.45
CA TRP A 167 12.20 -7.93 14.22
C TRP A 167 12.91 -9.25 14.52
N THR A 168 12.45 -10.32 13.88
CA THR A 168 12.99 -11.66 14.08
C THR A 168 13.55 -12.20 12.78
N ILE A 169 14.81 -12.64 12.80
CA ILE A 169 15.41 -13.42 11.73
C ILE A 169 15.27 -14.90 12.12
N ALA A 170 14.61 -15.69 11.29
CA ALA A 170 14.39 -17.10 11.55
C ALA A 170 14.68 -17.96 10.32
N ARG A 171 15.24 -19.15 10.54
CA ARG A 171 15.46 -20.15 9.50
C ARG A 171 14.37 -21.21 9.57
N LYS A 172 13.77 -21.52 8.42
CA LYS A 172 12.80 -22.62 8.31
C LYS A 172 13.54 -23.96 8.40
N PRO A 173 13.29 -24.82 9.41
CA PRO A 173 13.87 -26.16 9.43
C PRO A 173 13.16 -27.09 8.44
N LYS A 174 13.73 -28.28 8.21
CA LYS A 174 13.08 -29.34 7.41
C LYS A 174 11.77 -29.82 8.05
N LEU A 175 11.69 -29.82 9.39
CA LEU A 175 10.52 -30.22 10.16
C LEU A 175 10.46 -29.39 11.46
N GLY A 176 9.27 -28.95 11.87
CA GLY A 176 9.05 -28.22 13.13
C GLY A 176 9.00 -26.70 13.00
N GLN A 177 9.06 -26.02 14.15
CA GLN A 177 8.94 -24.56 14.25
C GLN A 177 10.18 -23.84 13.71
N PRO A 178 10.05 -22.63 13.15
CA PRO A 178 11.19 -21.82 12.71
C PRO A 178 12.25 -21.67 13.82
N LYS A 179 13.52 -21.89 13.49
CA LYS A 179 14.63 -21.62 14.41
C LYS A 179 14.93 -20.13 14.36
N VAL A 180 14.67 -19.42 15.46
CA VAL A 180 15.06 -18.02 15.61
C VAL A 180 16.58 -17.93 15.67
N LEU A 181 17.16 -17.06 14.85
CA LEU A 181 18.59 -16.78 14.79
C LEU A 181 18.94 -15.49 15.52
N ALA A 182 18.11 -14.45 15.35
CA ALA A 182 18.29 -13.17 15.99
C ALA A 182 16.95 -12.45 16.21
N THR A 183 16.92 -11.60 17.23
CA THR A 183 15.85 -10.65 17.52
C THR A 183 16.46 -9.26 17.62
N LEU A 184 15.92 -8.30 16.88
CA LEU A 184 16.48 -6.97 16.70
C LEU A 184 15.38 -5.90 16.91
N PRO A 185 15.66 -4.82 17.63
CA PRO A 185 14.66 -3.77 17.89
C PRO A 185 14.32 -2.97 16.63
N THR A 186 15.25 -2.92 15.67
CA THR A 186 15.11 -2.19 14.41
C THR A 186 15.13 -3.14 13.21
N ARG A 187 14.70 -2.65 12.05
CA ARG A 187 14.67 -3.43 10.82
C ARG A 187 16.08 -3.94 10.48
N PRO A 188 16.27 -5.26 10.25
CA PRO A 188 17.61 -5.79 10.00
C PRO A 188 18.21 -5.28 8.69
N THR A 189 19.51 -4.99 8.72
CA THR A 189 20.35 -4.61 7.58
C THR A 189 20.99 -5.86 6.95
N PRO A 190 21.55 -5.78 5.72
CA PRO A 190 22.32 -6.88 5.12
C PRO A 190 23.42 -7.44 6.04
N HIS A 191 24.11 -6.57 6.78
CA HIS A 191 25.13 -6.97 7.75
C HIS A 191 24.54 -7.78 8.93
N ASP A 192 23.35 -7.42 9.42
CA ASP A 192 22.68 -8.15 10.49
C ASP A 192 22.26 -9.56 10.04
N PHE A 193 21.85 -9.69 8.76
CA PHE A 193 21.52 -10.98 8.18
C PHE A 193 22.73 -11.91 8.10
N ALA A 194 23.87 -11.39 7.60
CA ALA A 194 25.12 -12.15 7.55
C ALA A 194 25.55 -12.61 8.96
N LYS A 195 25.57 -11.67 9.91
CA LYS A 195 25.96 -11.95 11.31
C LYS A 195 25.05 -12.95 12.02
N ALA A 196 23.74 -12.92 11.75
CA ALA A 196 22.80 -13.85 12.36
C ALA A 196 22.86 -15.26 11.71
N TYR A 197 23.39 -15.37 10.49
CA TYR A 197 23.50 -16.63 9.77
C TYR A 197 24.76 -17.42 10.13
N ASP A 198 25.86 -16.73 10.40
CA ASP A 198 27.13 -17.28 10.91
C ASP A 198 26.97 -17.98 12.28
#